data_AF-A0A1G5F2Q3-F1
#
_entry.id   AF-A0A1G5F2Q3-F1
#
_cell.length_a   1.000
_cell.length_b   1.000
_cell.length_c   1.000
_cell.angle_alpha   90.00
_cell.angle_beta   90.00
_cell.angle_gamma   90.00
#
_symmetry.space_group_name_H-M   'P 1'
#
loop_
_entity.id
_entity.type
_entity.pdbx_description
1 polymer ?
#
loop_
_entity_poly.entity_id
_entity_poly.type
_entity_poly.pdbx_seq_one_letter_code
_entity_poly.pdbx_strand_id
1 'polypeptide(L)' 'MWIFRTWITRKDGTKDYAKDHGKKAFRFWVGPGPEPDKKKNQ' A
#
# COMPACT_ATOMS: atom_id res chain seq x y z
N MET A 1 -2.24 7.69 8.42
CA MET A 1 -3.51 7.34 7.77
C MET A 1 -3.29 6.11 6.90
N TRP A 2 -4.19 5.14 6.94
CA TRP A 2 -4.13 3.99 6.02
C TRP A 2 -4.96 4.27 4.79
N ILE A 3 -4.33 4.18 3.61
CA ILE A 3 -5.00 4.34 2.32
C ILE A 3 -4.96 3.00 1.59
N PHE A 4 -6.11 2.59 1.07
CA PHE A 4 -6.25 1.40 0.24
C PHE A 4 -6.47 1.84 -1.20
N ARG A 5 -5.65 1.32 -2.12
CA ARG A 5 -5.74 1.67 -3.53
C ARG A 5 -5.80 0.41 -4.39
N THR A 6 -6.74 0.38 -5.34
CA THR A 6 -6.96 -0.79 -6.21
C THR A 6 -5.89 -0.93 -7.30
N TRP A 7 -5.13 0.14 -7.56
CA TRP A 7 -4.03 0.18 -8.51
C TRP A 7 -2.95 1.17 -8.11
N ILE A 8 -1.73 0.97 -8.56
CA ILE A 8 -0.61 1.91 -8.39
C ILE A 8 -0.02 2.26 -9.75
N THR A 9 0.47 3.49 -9.90
CA THR A 9 1.23 3.87 -11.09
C THR A 9 2.67 3.41 -10.87
N ARG A 10 3.20 2.57 -11.76
CA ARG A 10 4.64 2.28 -11.79
C ARG A 10 5.38 3.51 -12.32
N LYS A 11 6.70 3.58 -12.09
CA LYS A 11 7.56 4.67 -12.61
C LYS A 11 7.48 4.82 -14.13
N ASP A 12 7.15 3.72 -14.81
CA ASP A 12 6.96 3.62 -16.26
C ASP A 12 5.61 4.21 -16.74
N GLY A 13 4.73 4.65 -15.83
CA GLY A 13 3.40 5.17 -16.15
C GLY A 13 2.31 4.10 -16.27
N THR A 14 2.69 2.82 -16.29
CA THR A 14 1.76 1.69 -16.32
C THR A 14 0.99 1.55 -15.00
N LYS A 15 -0.30 1.18 -15.10
CA LYS A 15 -1.15 0.90 -13.93
C LYS A 15 -1.02 -0.56 -13.55
N ASP A 16 -0.47 -0.79 -12.37
CA ASP A 16 -0.39 -2.11 -11.76
C ASP A 16 -1.60 -2.31 -10.85
N TYR A 17 -2.44 -3.30 -11.16
CA TYR A 17 -3.70 -3.52 -10.46
C TYR A 17 -3.55 -4.60 -9.40
N ALA A 18 -4.09 -4.37 -8.20
CA ALA A 18 -3.98 -5.33 -7.09
C ALA A 18 -4.57 -6.70 -7.44
N LYS A 19 -5.63 -6.74 -8.27
CA LYS A 19 -6.29 -7.98 -8.72
C LYS A 19 -5.34 -8.93 -9.45
N ASP A 20 -4.37 -8.39 -10.18
CA ASP A 20 -3.38 -9.16 -10.94
C ASP A 20 -2.44 -9.92 -9.99
N HIS A 21 -2.23 -9.35 -8.81
CA HIS A 21 -1.43 -9.93 -7.73
C HIS A 21 -2.26 -10.78 -6.74
N GLY A 22 -3.52 -11.11 -7.08
CA GLY A 22 -4.44 -11.82 -6.19
C GLY A 22 -4.87 -11.01 -4.95
N LYS A 23 -4.66 -9.69 -4.95
CA LYS A 23 -4.96 -8.78 -3.84
C LYS A 23 -6.19 -7.93 -4.17
N LYS A 24 -6.95 -7.54 -3.14
CA LYS A 24 -8.08 -6.61 -3.32
C LYS A 24 -7.62 -5.15 -3.48
N ALA A 25 -6.56 -4.76 -2.77
CA ALA A 25 -5.97 -3.43 -2.83
C ALA A 25 -4.53 -3.44 -2.31
N PHE A 26 -3.75 -2.44 -2.71
CA PHE A 26 -2.50 -2.05 -2.07
C PHE A 26 -2.79 -1.24 -0.81
N ARG A 27 -2.08 -1.53 0.28
CA ARG A 27 -2.18 -0.84 1.56
C ARG A 27 -0.99 0.08 1.74
N PHE A 28 -1.24 1.38 1.92
CA PHE A 28 -0.21 2.39 2.12
C PHE A 28 -0.42 3.14 3.43
N TRP A 29 0.66 3.33 4.16
CA TRP A 29 0.70 4.29 5.25
C TRP A 29 1.04 5.67 4.70
N VAL A 30 0.15 6.64 4.94
CA VAL A 30 0.35 8.05 4.61
C VAL A 30 0.16 8.85 5.89
N GLY A 31 1.26 9.28 6.50
CA GLY A 31 1.24 10.08 7.72
C GLY A 31 2.57 10.79 7.92
N PRO A 32 2.60 11.88 8.72
CA PRO A 32 3.80 12.67 8.98
C PRO A 32 4.84 11.95 9.86
N GLY A 33 4.58 10.70 10.25
CA GLY A 33 5.46 9.88 11.06
C GLY A 33 5.48 8.43 10.57
N PRO A 34 6.39 7.60 11.12
CA PRO A 34 6.44 6.18 10.80
C PRO A 34 5.08 5.53 11.06
N GLU A 35 4.79 4.48 10.29
CA GLU A 35 3.60 3.65 10.47
C GLU A 35 3.45 3.27 11.95
N PRO A 36 2.34 3.64 12.61
CA PRO A 36 2.11 3.25 13.98
C PRO A 36 1.90 1.75 13.95
N ASP A 37 2.76 1.08 14.71
CA ASP A 37 2.72 -0.34 14.99
C ASP A 37 3.45 -1.24 13.98
N LYS A 38 4.77 -1.24 14.12
CA LYS A 38 5.43 -2.52 14.44
C LYS A 38 5.64 -2.59 15.94
N LYS A 39 4.62 -2.94 16.74
CA LYS A 39 4.90 -3.73 17.93
C LYS A 39 5.36 -5.09 17.43
N LYS A 40 6.68 -5.22 17.22
CA LYS A 40 7.31 -6.53 17.37
C LYS A 40 7.03 -6.93 18.82
N ASN A 41 6.06 -7.81 19.03
CA ASN A 41 5.97 -8.55 20.28
C ASN A 41 7.30 -9.29 20.43
N GLN A 42 8.14 -8.77 21.33
CA GLN A 42 9.34 -9.42 21.83
C GLN A 42 8.95 -10.29 23.03
#